data_AF-A0A1Q3ATW7-F1
#
_entry.id   AF-A0A1Q3ATW7-F1
#
_cell.length_a   1.000
_cell.length_b   1.000
_cell.length_c   1.000
_cell.angle_alpha   90.00
_cell.angle_beta   90.00
_cell.angle_gamma   90.00
#
_symmetry.space_group_name_H-M   'P 1'
#
loop_
_entity.id
_entity.type
_entity.pdbx_description
1 polymer ?
#
loop_
_entity_poly.entity_id
_entity_poly.type
_entity_poly.pdbx_seq_one_letter_code
_entity_poly.pdbx_strand_id
1 'polypeptide(L)'
;CGAVKTAKVQELCVYELNERDRGSPEILKLSQKPQNSLEDVVPQQPLHRRPAKAVAHNAGLCVLIQHVPNGDRYEAIYSFFEGVYGQVKLQQIVFPFKLFYKFHLNGIKDLPAELLGKPVTPSLTVDVKNYFSIIH
;
A
#
# COMPACT_ATOMS: atom_id res chain seq x y z
N CYS A 1 -5.88 15.91 -36.96
CA CYS A 1 -5.63 14.77 -36.05
C CYS A 1 -4.57 15.19 -35.04
N GLY A 2 -4.95 15.52 -33.80
CA GLY A 2 -3.98 15.94 -32.78
C GLY A 2 -3.21 14.74 -32.25
N ALA A 3 -1.88 14.83 -32.16
CA ALA A 3 -1.06 13.77 -31.58
C ALA A 3 -1.53 13.49 -30.14
N VAL A 4 -1.93 12.25 -29.86
CA VAL A 4 -2.17 11.78 -28.49
C VAL A 4 -0.81 11.81 -27.80
N LYS A 5 -0.59 12.79 -26.92
CA LYS A 5 0.56 12.78 -26.02
C LYS A 5 0.52 11.46 -25.26
N THR A 6 1.51 10.61 -25.45
CA THR A 6 1.73 9.44 -24.60
C THR A 6 1.83 9.93 -23.16
N ALA A 7 0.91 9.46 -22.31
CA ALA A 7 0.87 9.85 -20.91
C ALA A 7 2.19 9.41 -20.25
N LYS A 8 2.87 10.34 -19.57
CA LYS A 8 4.09 10.07 -18.82
C LYS A 8 3.73 9.18 -17.63
N VAL A 9 4.26 7.95 -17.61
CA VAL A 9 4.16 7.06 -16.46
C VAL A 9 5.19 7.51 -15.41
N GLN A 10 4.75 7.67 -14.17
CA GLN A 10 5.60 8.00 -13.03
C GLN A 10 5.62 6.86 -12.02
N GLU A 11 6.79 6.48 -11.54
CA GLU A 11 6.92 5.42 -10.54
C GLU A 11 6.95 5.97 -9.12
N LEU A 12 6.21 5.32 -8.22
CA LEU A 12 6.20 5.64 -6.79
C LEU A 12 6.39 4.37 -5.97
N CYS A 13 7.45 4.30 -5.17
CA CYS A 13 7.69 3.18 -4.27
C CYS A 13 7.32 3.55 -2.83
N VAL A 14 6.58 2.65 -2.15
CA VAL A 14 6.09 2.88 -0.79
C VAL A 14 6.21 1.59 0.03
N TYR A 15 6.72 1.72 1.25
CA TYR A 15 6.61 0.67 2.25
C TYR A 15 5.41 0.91 3.16
N GLU A 16 4.66 -0.15 3.41
CA GLU A 16 3.70 -0.23 4.51
C GLU A 16 4.32 -1.06 5.61
N LEU A 17 4.61 -0.41 6.73
CA LEU A 17 5.21 -1.03 7.91
C LEU A 17 4.25 -0.86 9.06
N ASN A 18 3.69 -1.97 9.52
CA ASN A 18 2.80 -2.01 10.67
C ASN A 18 3.61 -2.29 11.94
N GLU A 19 3.72 -1.29 12.82
CA GLU A 19 4.46 -1.36 14.09
C GLU A 19 3.65 -2.00 15.23
N ARG A 20 2.41 -2.45 14.97
CA ARG A 20 1.47 -3.05 15.93
C ARG A 20 1.08 -2.14 17.09
N ASP A 21 1.29 -0.84 16.95
CA ASP A 21 1.02 0.19 17.95
C ASP A 21 -0.36 0.85 17.79
N ARG A 22 -1.14 0.41 16.80
CA ARG A 22 -2.40 1.05 16.37
C ARG A 22 -3.62 0.13 16.33
N GLY A 23 -3.51 -1.08 16.88
CA GLY A 23 -4.60 -2.06 16.87
C GLY A 23 -4.96 -2.61 15.48
N SER A 24 -4.03 -2.62 14.53
CA SER A 24 -4.23 -3.10 13.15
C SER A 24 -3.25 -4.23 12.80
N PRO A 25 -3.60 -5.15 11.87
CA PRO A 25 -4.91 -5.29 11.23
C PRO A 25 -5.98 -5.75 12.23
N GLU A 26 -7.16 -5.16 12.13
CA GLU A 26 -8.34 -5.62 12.86
C GLU A 26 -9.26 -6.32 11.85
N ILE A 27 -9.54 -7.60 12.08
CA ILE A 27 -10.50 -8.33 11.26
C ILE A 27 -11.87 -8.20 11.93
N LEU A 28 -12.76 -7.44 11.31
CA LEU A 28 -14.16 -7.39 11.68
C LEU A 28 -14.84 -8.67 11.16
N LYS A 29 -15.11 -9.62 12.07
CA LYS A 29 -15.72 -10.93 11.78
C LYS A 29 -17.23 -10.82 11.58
N LEU A 30 -17.66 -10.13 10.53
CA LEU A 30 -19.07 -9.89 10.24
C LEU A 30 -19.80 -11.19 9.83
N SER A 31 -19.09 -12.14 9.23
CA SER A 31 -19.66 -13.43 8.82
C SER A 31 -20.03 -14.35 9.99
N GLN A 32 -19.54 -14.05 11.21
CA GLN A 32 -19.72 -14.86 12.42
C GLN A 32 -19.26 -16.32 12.29
N LYS A 33 -18.40 -16.62 11.31
CA LYS A 33 -17.82 -17.95 11.10
C LYS A 33 -16.47 -18.09 11.80
N PRO A 34 -16.12 -19.31 12.25
CA PRO A 34 -14.82 -19.58 12.87
C PRO A 34 -13.66 -19.39 11.87
N GLN A 35 -13.90 -19.70 10.60
CA GLN A 35 -12.97 -19.42 9.51
C GLN A 35 -13.30 -18.08 8.85
N ASN A 36 -12.27 -17.43 8.31
CA ASN A 36 -12.41 -16.26 7.45
C ASN A 36 -13.33 -16.58 6.26
N SER A 37 -14.33 -15.73 6.03
CA SER A 37 -15.25 -15.91 4.92
C SER A 37 -15.74 -14.59 4.33
N LEU A 38 -16.32 -14.66 3.12
CA LEU A 38 -16.98 -13.52 2.48
C LEU A 38 -17.82 -12.75 3.50
N GLU A 39 -17.78 -11.41 3.42
CA GLU A 39 -18.36 -10.43 4.36
C GLU A 39 -17.45 -10.01 5.53
N ASP A 40 -16.40 -10.76 5.88
CA ASP A 40 -15.41 -10.26 6.83
C ASP A 40 -14.65 -9.06 6.23
N VAL A 41 -14.36 -8.07 7.06
CA VAL A 41 -13.78 -6.79 6.62
C VAL A 41 -12.53 -6.47 7.43
N VAL A 42 -11.51 -5.93 6.78
CA VAL A 42 -10.29 -5.44 7.42
C VAL A 42 -10.16 -3.94 7.12
N PRO A 43 -10.52 -3.05 8.06
CA PRO A 43 -10.22 -1.64 7.96
C PRO A 43 -8.70 -1.44 7.87
N GLN A 44 -8.27 -0.73 6.85
CA GLN A 44 -6.86 -0.44 6.63
C GLN A 44 -6.52 0.92 7.24
N GLN A 45 -5.58 0.91 8.17
CA GLN A 45 -5.10 2.12 8.84
C GLN A 45 -4.23 2.95 7.88
N PRO A 46 -4.11 4.28 8.09
CA PRO A 46 -3.36 5.15 7.21
C PRO A 46 -1.89 4.74 7.04
N LEU A 47 -1.52 4.51 5.78
CA LEU A 47 -0.16 4.19 5.32
C LEU A 47 0.85 5.24 5.80
N HIS A 48 1.66 4.89 6.80
CA HIS A 48 2.73 5.78 7.25
C HIS A 48 3.96 5.64 6.36
N ARG A 49 4.08 6.59 5.43
CA ARG A 49 5.28 6.75 4.61
C ARG A 49 6.35 7.50 5.39
N ARG A 50 7.44 6.82 5.70
CA ARG A 50 8.70 7.45 6.09
C ARG A 50 9.67 7.27 4.90
N PRO A 51 10.28 8.32 4.34
CA PRO A 51 10.83 9.51 5.01
C PRO A 51 10.23 10.84 4.51
N ALA A 52 10.19 11.83 5.41
CA ALA A 52 9.88 13.24 5.17
C ALA A 52 8.48 13.62 4.60
N LYS A 53 7.58 13.95 5.54
CA LYS A 53 6.51 14.97 5.43
C LYS A 53 5.21 14.68 4.68
N ALA A 54 5.07 13.57 3.93
CA ALA A 54 3.78 13.22 3.36
C ALA A 54 3.05 12.15 4.20
N VAL A 55 2.25 12.60 5.17
CA VAL A 55 1.20 11.77 5.76
C VAL A 55 0.08 11.67 4.73
N ALA A 56 0.12 10.63 3.90
CA ALA A 56 -1.07 10.27 3.14
C ALA A 56 -2.02 9.58 4.14
N HIS A 57 -3.13 10.24 4.45
CA HIS A 57 -4.24 9.62 5.20
C HIS A 57 -4.92 8.59 4.29
N ASN A 58 -4.24 7.48 4.01
CA ASN A 58 -4.79 6.41 3.20
C ASN A 58 -5.72 5.56 4.07
N ALA A 59 -6.94 6.03 4.31
CA ALA A 59 -7.99 5.16 4.82
C ALA A 59 -8.43 4.26 3.67
N GLY A 60 -8.29 2.95 3.85
CA GLY A 60 -8.73 1.96 2.88
C GLY A 60 -9.57 0.88 3.52
N LEU A 61 -10.20 0.08 2.67
CA LEU A 61 -10.99 -1.06 3.10
C LEU A 61 -10.53 -2.30 2.34
N CYS A 62 -10.20 -3.36 3.06
CA CYS A 62 -10.04 -4.69 2.48
C CYS A 62 -11.27 -5.51 2.81
N VAL A 63 -11.99 -5.95 1.79
CA VAL A 63 -13.11 -6.89 1.93
C VAL A 63 -12.60 -8.28 1.61
N LEU A 64 -12.83 -9.24 2.51
CA LEU A 64 -12.49 -10.62 2.24
C LEU A 64 -13.42 -11.17 1.15
N ILE A 65 -12.86 -11.69 0.06
CA ILE A 65 -13.63 -12.31 -1.02
C ILE A 65 -13.73 -13.81 -0.81
N GLN A 66 -12.62 -14.45 -0.46
CA GLN A 66 -12.58 -15.90 -0.35
C GLN A 66 -11.39 -16.35 0.49
N HIS A 67 -11.64 -17.33 1.36
CA HIS A 67 -10.56 -18.12 1.95
C HIS A 67 -10.06 -19.19 0.96
N VAL A 68 -8.75 -19.30 0.82
CA VAL A 68 -8.07 -20.30 -0.02
C VAL A 68 -7.08 -21.11 0.84
N PRO A 69 -6.63 -22.30 0.41
CA PRO A 69 -5.62 -23.03 1.17
C PRO A 69 -4.39 -22.15 1.45
N ASN A 70 -4.05 -22.00 2.74
CA ASN A 70 -2.94 -21.19 3.24
C ASN A 70 -3.04 -19.67 3.01
N GLY A 71 -4.24 -19.13 2.79
CA GLY A 71 -4.38 -17.69 2.67
C GLY A 71 -5.79 -17.20 2.45
N ASP A 72 -5.90 -15.90 2.26
CA ASP A 72 -7.16 -15.21 2.07
C ASP A 72 -7.01 -14.28 0.86
N ARG A 73 -8.02 -14.26 -0.01
CA ARG A 73 -8.12 -13.32 -1.13
C ARG A 73 -8.99 -12.15 -0.72
N TYR A 74 -8.41 -10.96 -0.74
CA TYR A 74 -9.10 -9.71 -0.44
C TYR A 74 -9.28 -8.86 -1.70
N GLU A 75 -10.31 -8.02 -1.68
CA GLU A 75 -10.45 -6.87 -2.55
C GLU A 75 -10.20 -5.61 -1.73
N ALA A 76 -9.24 -4.79 -2.17
CA ALA A 76 -8.77 -3.67 -1.40
C ALA A 76 -9.04 -2.35 -2.13
N ILE A 77 -9.64 -1.39 -1.43
CA ILE A 77 -10.00 -0.07 -1.94
C ILE A 77 -9.18 0.97 -1.18
N TYR A 78 -8.44 1.80 -1.91
CA TYR A 78 -7.65 2.91 -1.36
C TYR A 78 -7.73 4.14 -2.27
N SER A 79 -7.40 5.31 -1.74
CA SER A 79 -7.29 6.57 -2.47
C SER A 79 -5.95 7.23 -2.21
N PHE A 80 -5.34 7.86 -3.23
CA PHE A 80 -4.03 8.51 -3.15
C PHE A 80 -4.01 9.92 -3.74
N PHE A 81 -4.28 10.06 -5.05
CA PHE A 81 -4.25 11.33 -5.77
C PHE A 81 -5.48 11.48 -6.66
N GLU A 82 -6.00 12.70 -6.79
CA GLU A 82 -7.10 12.99 -7.71
C GLU A 82 -6.69 12.77 -9.17
N GLY A 83 -7.58 12.15 -9.96
CA GLY A 83 -7.39 11.93 -11.39
C GLY A 83 -6.32 10.91 -11.77
N VAL A 84 -5.68 10.26 -10.79
CA VAL A 84 -4.64 9.26 -11.03
C VAL A 84 -5.24 7.94 -11.50
N TYR A 85 -4.59 7.30 -12.47
CA TYR A 85 -4.91 5.94 -12.90
C TYR A 85 -3.63 5.16 -13.18
N GLY A 86 -3.73 3.83 -13.23
CA GLY A 86 -2.58 2.99 -13.54
C GLY A 86 -2.63 1.64 -12.83
N GLN A 87 -1.46 1.10 -12.51
CA GLN A 87 -1.32 -0.21 -11.89
C GLN A 87 -0.37 -0.14 -10.70
N VAL A 88 -0.62 -0.98 -9.70
CA VAL A 88 0.26 -1.17 -8.55
C VAL A 88 0.70 -2.62 -8.46
N LYS A 89 1.98 -2.84 -8.16
CA LYS A 89 2.50 -4.13 -7.75
C LYS A 89 2.68 -4.14 -6.24
N LEU A 90 2.06 -5.11 -5.58
CA LEU A 90 2.20 -5.36 -4.14
C LEU A 90 3.12 -6.56 -3.94
N GLN A 91 4.15 -6.40 -3.12
CA GLN A 91 5.02 -7.46 -2.65
C GLN A 91 4.86 -7.61 -1.14
N GLN A 92 4.41 -8.79 -0.71
CA GLN A 92 4.38 -9.15 0.71
C GLN A 92 5.80 -9.55 1.14
N ILE A 93 6.39 -8.81 2.08
CA ILE A 93 7.71 -9.11 2.64
C ILE A 93 7.54 -9.98 3.89
N VAL A 94 6.69 -9.51 4.81
CA VAL A 94 6.29 -10.24 6.02
C VAL A 94 4.79 -10.02 6.20
N PHE A 95 3.97 -11.04 5.94
CA PHE A 95 2.53 -10.91 6.12
C PHE A 95 2.14 -10.89 7.62
N PRO A 96 1.18 -10.04 8.06
CA PRO A 96 0.59 -8.87 7.38
C PRO A 96 1.32 -7.54 7.67
N PHE A 97 2.57 -7.58 8.18
CA PHE A 97 3.22 -6.41 8.81
C PHE A 97 4.14 -5.59 7.91
N LYS A 98 4.69 -6.17 6.83
CA LYS A 98 5.60 -5.49 5.91
C LYS A 98 5.17 -5.76 4.48
N LEU A 99 4.68 -4.72 3.82
CA LEU A 99 4.30 -4.73 2.41
C LEU A 99 5.10 -3.68 1.66
N PHE A 100 5.40 -3.95 0.40
CA PHE A 100 6.05 -3.02 -0.50
C PHE A 100 5.20 -2.83 -1.74
N TYR A 101 4.95 -1.57 -2.09
CA TYR A 101 4.16 -1.18 -3.24
C TYR A 101 5.03 -0.45 -4.25
N LYS A 102 4.88 -0.82 -5.52
CA LYS A 102 5.38 -0.07 -6.66
C LYS A 102 4.20 0.36 -7.53
N PHE A 103 3.87 1.64 -7.49
CA PHE A 103 2.82 2.24 -8.30
C PHE A 103 3.41 2.75 -9.62
N HIS A 104 2.68 2.53 -10.70
CA HIS A 104 2.93 3.10 -12.03
C HIS A 104 1.76 4.05 -12.33
N LEU A 105 1.97 5.33 -12.06
CA LEU A 105 0.93 6.35 -12.03
C LEU A 105 0.87 7.11 -13.35
N ASN A 106 -0.35 7.34 -13.84
CA ASN A 106 -0.67 8.15 -15.01
C ASN A 106 -1.74 9.18 -14.65
N GLY A 107 -1.91 10.19 -15.50
CA GLY A 107 -2.99 11.18 -15.36
C GLY A 107 -2.72 12.32 -14.37
N ILE A 108 -1.56 12.32 -13.71
CA ILE A 108 -1.18 13.35 -12.74
C ILE A 108 0.04 14.15 -13.20
N LYS A 109 0.18 15.35 -12.63
CA LYS A 109 1.38 16.19 -12.75
C LYS A 109 2.58 15.49 -12.14
N ASP A 110 3.77 16.03 -12.40
CA ASP A 110 5.01 15.50 -11.85
C ASP A 110 4.95 15.41 -10.32
N LEU A 111 5.34 14.25 -9.80
CA LEU A 111 5.39 14.01 -8.36
C LEU A 111 6.40 14.97 -7.71
N PRO A 112 6.11 15.46 -6.49
CA PRO A 112 7.07 16.22 -5.70
C PRO A 112 8.40 15.48 -5.55
N ALA A 113 9.51 16.19 -5.62
CA ALA A 113 10.85 15.61 -5.59
C ALA A 113 11.11 14.81 -4.31
N GLU A 114 10.46 15.18 -3.20
CA GLU A 114 10.53 14.50 -1.92
C GLU A 114 9.98 13.05 -1.98
N LEU A 115 9.11 12.76 -2.96
CA LEU A 115 8.52 11.43 -3.15
C LEU A 115 9.33 10.54 -4.11
N LEU A 116 10.35 11.10 -4.77
CA LEU A 116 11.13 10.46 -5.83
C LEU A 116 12.53 10.01 -5.38
N GLY A 117 12.75 9.90 -4.06
CA GLY A 117 13.97 9.33 -3.51
C GLY A 117 14.25 7.91 -4.03
N LYS A 118 15.52 7.51 -4.07
CA LYS A 118 15.92 6.14 -4.47
C LYS A 118 15.22 5.12 -3.56
N PRO A 119 14.41 4.19 -4.11
CA PRO A 119 13.74 3.19 -3.29
C PRO A 119 14.74 2.24 -2.63
N VAL A 120 14.57 1.96 -1.34
CA VAL A 120 15.28 0.87 -0.67
C VAL A 120 14.76 -0.46 -1.19
N THR A 121 15.66 -1.41 -1.49
CA THR A 121 15.29 -2.75 -1.97
C THR A 121 14.48 -3.52 -0.91
N PRO A 122 13.33 -4.12 -1.28
CA PRO A 122 12.51 -4.94 -0.40
C PRO A 122 13.30 -6.09 0.24
N SER A 123 13.36 -6.13 1.56
CA SER A 123 14.02 -7.20 2.31
C SER A 123 13.50 -7.31 3.74
N LEU A 124 13.77 -8.45 4.38
CA LEU A 124 13.35 -8.74 5.76
C LEU A 124 13.94 -7.77 6.79
N THR A 125 15.14 -7.25 6.50
CA THR A 125 15.91 -6.38 7.39
C THR A 125 15.37 -4.96 7.45
N VAL A 126 14.61 -4.50 6.44
CA VAL A 126 14.04 -3.15 6.44
C VAL A 126 12.95 -3.02 7.52
N ASP A 127 13.07 -2.03 8.39
CA ASP A 127 12.10 -1.66 9.41
C ASP A 127 12.01 -0.14 9.58
N VAL A 128 11.07 0.34 10.40
CA VAL A 128 10.83 1.79 10.57
C VAL A 128 12.05 2.52 11.16
N LYS A 129 12.85 1.83 11.99
CA LYS A 129 13.99 2.42 12.69
C LYS A 129 15.18 2.58 11.76
N ASN A 130 15.44 1.60 10.89
CA ASN A 130 16.59 1.63 9.98
C ASN A 130 16.26 2.19 8.59
N TYR A 131 14.98 2.34 8.22
CA TYR A 131 14.60 2.85 6.91
C TYR A 131 15.28 4.20 6.59
N PHE A 132 15.30 5.11 7.56
CA PHE A 132 15.94 6.42 7.39
C PHE A 132 17.46 6.38 7.28
N SER A 133 18.09 5.41 7.96
CA SER A 133 19.54 5.23 7.86
C SER A 133 19.98 4.60 6.54
N ILE A 134 19.07 4.00 5.78
CA ILE A 134 19.39 3.35 4.49
C ILE A 134 19.28 4.33 3.32
N ILE A 135 18.45 5.36 3.45
CA ILE A 135 18.15 6.35 2.40
C ILE A 135 19.05 7.59 2.43
N HIS A 136 19.83 7.77 3.49
CA HIS A 136 20.77 8.88 3.73
C HIS A 136 22.17 8.32 3.94
#